data_AF-A0A915JZN9-F1
#
_entry.id   AF-A0A915JZN9-F1
#
_cell.length_a   1.000
_cell.length_b   1.000
_cell.length_c   1.000
_cell.angle_alpha   90.00
_cell.angle_beta   90.00
_cell.angle_gamma   90.00
#
_symmetry.space_group_name_H-M   'P 1'
#
loop_
_entity.id
_entity.type
_entity.pdbx_description
1 polymer ?
#
loop_
_entity_poly.entity_id
_entity_poly.type
_entity_poly.pdbx_seq_one_letter_code
_entity_poly.pdbx_strand_id
1 'polypeptide(L)'
;MSGFINGLRDSIDPGGNGQVTIACKGSIGKAFTNNGKMIAKGNHVVHIVKANETITTASLNFYPLDLFSLQPINRHPQIALILLNGDAACSCLSSHIEHMWSKSVVQVCADGSANRLYTMDKNLIPSIICGDLDSCDRNVMEFYSKKNTEISRFEDQSSTDFTKCINMLKQRKYLDGDKTDAIVTLGGLCGRFDHVMGCLESLFIARTKFQIEKPVYILHNDSIVFLIPKGQHKIFIDKTYTTGKFGLIPLGCPAKCVTTNGLQWNLSE
;
A
#
# COMPACT_ATOMS: atom_id res chain seq x y z
N MET A 1 26.85 21.75 2.77
CA MET A 1 26.02 21.57 1.56
C MET A 1 26.45 20.30 0.85
N SER A 2 25.83 19.16 1.15
CA SER A 2 25.82 17.93 0.34
C SER A 2 25.18 16.82 1.17
N GLY A 3 23.91 16.51 0.89
CA GLY A 3 23.16 15.49 1.62
C GLY A 3 21.90 15.12 0.87
N PHE A 4 21.99 15.04 -0.46
CA PHE A 4 20.93 14.47 -1.28
C PHE A 4 21.03 12.95 -1.21
N ILE A 5 19.89 12.34 -0.97
CA ILE A 5 19.69 10.91 -0.74
C ILE A 5 20.13 10.12 -1.99
N ASN A 6 21.18 9.30 -1.87
CA ASN A 6 21.60 8.34 -2.90
C ASN A 6 20.67 7.10 -3.00
N GLY A 7 19.47 7.13 -2.43
CA GLY A 7 18.56 5.97 -2.27
C GLY A 7 17.24 6.01 -3.05
N LEU A 8 17.05 6.99 -3.95
CA LEU A 8 15.76 7.15 -4.65
C LEU A 8 15.48 6.06 -5.71
N ARG A 9 16.49 5.30 -6.15
CA ARG A 9 16.35 4.20 -7.11
C ARG A 9 17.28 3.06 -6.71
N ASP A 10 16.73 1.90 -6.40
CA ASP A 10 17.47 0.68 -6.10
C ASP A 10 16.92 -0.50 -6.93
N SER A 11 17.63 -1.62 -6.92
CA SER A 11 17.14 -2.90 -7.41
C SER A 11 17.45 -4.02 -6.43
N ILE A 12 16.74 -5.14 -6.50
CA ILE A 12 16.99 -6.31 -5.65
C ILE A 12 18.28 -6.98 -6.11
N ASP A 13 19.12 -7.39 -5.16
CA ASP A 13 20.35 -8.12 -5.47
C ASP A 13 20.03 -9.38 -6.30
N PRO A 14 20.56 -9.51 -7.53
CA PRO A 14 20.39 -10.68 -8.37
C PRO A 14 20.74 -12.00 -7.68
N GLY A 15 21.79 -12.00 -6.86
CA GLY A 15 22.33 -13.20 -6.19
C GLY A 15 21.64 -13.57 -4.87
N GLY A 16 20.76 -12.71 -4.34
CA GLY A 16 20.07 -12.95 -3.07
C GLY A 16 18.83 -13.85 -3.18
N ASN A 17 18.49 -14.52 -2.08
CA ASN A 17 17.34 -15.45 -1.94
C ASN A 17 15.94 -14.77 -2.01
N GLY A 18 15.81 -13.57 -2.57
CA GLY A 18 14.52 -12.85 -2.68
C GLY A 18 14.00 -12.27 -1.36
N GLN A 19 14.82 -12.25 -0.31
CA GLN A 19 14.47 -11.67 0.98
C GLN A 19 15.22 -10.34 1.17
N VAL A 20 14.48 -9.26 1.38
CA VAL A 20 15.04 -7.95 1.76
C VAL A 20 14.79 -7.74 3.25
N THR A 21 15.85 -7.56 4.03
CA THR A 21 15.76 -7.21 5.44
C THR A 21 16.06 -5.73 5.60
N ILE A 22 15.18 -5.00 6.28
CA ILE A 22 15.39 -3.59 6.60
C ILE A 22 15.39 -3.46 8.11
N ALA A 23 16.52 -3.01 8.67
CA ALA A 23 16.67 -2.77 10.09
C ALA A 23 16.86 -1.27 10.37
N CYS A 24 16.19 -0.77 11.40
CA CYS A 24 16.39 0.56 11.94
C CYS A 24 16.68 0.43 13.44
N LYS A 25 17.96 0.25 13.79
CA LYS A 25 18.45 0.22 15.17
C LYS A 25 19.78 0.97 15.24
N GLY A 26 20.00 1.73 16.31
CA GLY A 26 21.30 2.32 16.59
C GLY A 26 22.31 1.30 17.11
N SER A 27 23.56 1.50 16.69
CA SER A 27 24.85 0.94 17.16
C SER A 27 25.40 -0.32 16.46
N ILE A 28 26.40 -0.07 15.59
CA ILE A 28 27.72 -0.71 15.35
C ILE A 28 27.77 -2.21 14.99
N GLY A 29 28.29 -2.50 13.79
CA GLY A 29 28.93 -3.77 13.40
C GLY A 29 29.30 -3.88 11.91
N LYS A 30 30.54 -4.30 11.59
CA LYS A 30 31.25 -4.17 10.29
C LYS A 30 30.87 -5.15 9.16
N ALA A 31 30.92 -4.59 7.93
CA ALA A 31 31.36 -5.04 6.58
C ALA A 31 31.39 -6.53 6.16
N PHE A 32 31.03 -6.84 4.89
CA PHE A 32 31.77 -7.66 3.88
C PHE A 32 31.10 -7.57 2.47
N THR A 33 31.90 -7.73 1.39
CA THR A 33 31.59 -7.51 -0.05
C THR A 33 31.34 -8.82 -0.84
N ASN A 34 30.59 -8.81 -1.95
CA ASN A 34 31.08 -8.94 -3.36
C ASN A 34 30.06 -9.56 -4.39
N ASN A 35 30.04 -8.95 -5.59
CA ASN A 35 29.81 -9.44 -6.98
C ASN A 35 28.69 -10.42 -7.41
N GLY A 36 27.92 -10.01 -8.43
CA GLY A 36 27.39 -10.92 -9.47
C GLY A 36 26.06 -10.53 -10.15
N LYS A 37 26.06 -10.37 -11.48
CA LYS A 37 24.91 -10.05 -12.37
C LYS A 37 23.84 -11.16 -12.46
N MET A 38 22.55 -10.82 -12.62
CA MET A 38 21.69 -11.14 -13.79
C MET A 38 20.19 -10.80 -13.62
N ILE A 39 19.51 -10.68 -14.77
CA ILE A 39 18.22 -10.03 -15.06
C ILE A 39 17.05 -11.04 -15.10
N ALA A 40 15.87 -10.67 -14.60
CA ALA A 40 14.57 -11.26 -14.99
C ALA A 40 13.42 -10.22 -14.84
N LYS A 41 12.50 -10.17 -15.82
CA LYS A 41 11.39 -9.20 -15.94
C LYS A 41 10.19 -9.61 -15.09
N GLY A 42 9.82 -8.80 -14.11
CA GLY A 42 8.44 -8.67 -13.65
C GLY A 42 7.91 -7.27 -13.93
N ASN A 43 6.63 -7.03 -13.64
CA ASN A 43 5.97 -5.77 -13.98
C ASN A 43 5.96 -4.78 -12.81
N HIS A 44 6.05 -5.23 -11.56
CA HIS A 44 5.84 -4.33 -10.41
C HIS A 44 7.11 -3.67 -9.83
N VAL A 45 6.99 -2.45 -9.31
CA VAL A 45 8.03 -1.68 -8.58
C VAL A 45 7.60 -1.52 -7.12
N VAL A 46 8.48 -1.86 -6.17
CA VAL A 46 8.16 -1.76 -4.75
C VAL A 46 8.75 -0.48 -4.16
N HIS A 47 7.88 0.38 -3.62
CA HIS A 47 8.28 1.58 -2.91
C HIS A 47 7.90 1.50 -1.43
N ILE A 48 8.85 1.88 -0.60
CA ILE A 48 8.72 1.84 0.84
C ILE A 48 8.85 3.25 1.37
N VAL A 49 7.79 3.71 2.00
CA VAL A 49 7.80 4.94 2.76
C VAL A 49 8.24 4.60 4.18
N LYS A 50 9.19 5.35 4.74
CA LYS A 50 9.65 5.11 6.11
C LYS A 50 9.05 6.11 7.10
N ALA A 51 8.46 5.61 8.17
CA ALA A 51 8.10 6.40 9.35
C ALA A 51 9.22 6.42 10.39
N ASN A 52 9.37 7.56 11.07
CA ASN A 52 10.41 7.78 12.09
C ASN A 52 9.86 7.74 13.53
N GLU A 53 8.54 7.63 13.69
CA GLU A 53 7.88 7.76 14.99
C GLU A 53 8.07 6.54 15.90
N THR A 54 7.95 6.82 17.19
CA THR A 54 8.52 6.12 18.36
C THR A 54 7.93 4.74 18.67
N ILE A 55 7.03 4.23 17.83
CA ILE A 55 6.40 2.93 18.06
C ILE A 55 7.39 1.84 17.64
N THR A 56 8.18 1.36 18.61
CA THR A 56 8.94 0.12 18.49
C THR A 56 7.95 -1.01 18.26
N THR A 57 7.83 -1.45 17.01
CA THR A 57 7.00 -2.61 16.67
C THR A 57 7.85 -3.88 16.66
N ALA A 58 7.25 -5.01 17.00
CA ALA A 58 7.84 -6.32 16.79
C ALA A 58 8.24 -6.49 15.31
N SER A 59 9.17 -7.41 15.03
CA SER A 59 9.61 -7.64 13.65
C SER A 59 8.43 -8.05 12.76
N LEU A 60 8.02 -7.17 11.84
CA LEU A 60 6.95 -7.47 10.88
C LEU A 60 7.52 -8.09 9.60
N ASN A 61 6.79 -9.07 9.08
CA ASN A 61 7.03 -9.68 7.78
C ASN A 61 6.03 -9.12 6.78
N PHE A 62 6.52 -8.67 5.63
CA PHE A 62 5.72 -8.13 4.53
C PHE A 62 5.81 -9.05 3.31
N TYR A 63 4.66 -9.31 2.68
CA TYR A 63 4.53 -10.16 1.50
C TYR A 63 3.75 -9.40 0.40
N PRO A 64 4.26 -8.26 -0.09
CA PRO A 64 3.50 -7.39 -0.99
C PRO A 64 3.13 -8.06 -2.31
N LEU A 65 3.92 -9.03 -2.78
CA LEU A 65 3.70 -9.71 -4.06
C LEU A 65 2.80 -10.95 -3.96
N ASP A 66 2.51 -11.45 -2.75
CA ASP A 66 1.54 -12.55 -2.56
C ASP A 66 0.12 -12.12 -2.96
N LEU A 67 -0.14 -10.81 -3.01
CA LEU A 67 -1.35 -10.23 -3.59
C LEU A 67 -1.57 -10.66 -5.04
N PHE A 68 -0.50 -10.90 -5.80
CA PHE A 68 -0.57 -11.28 -7.22
C PHE A 68 -0.43 -12.78 -7.45
N SER A 69 0.10 -13.52 -6.47
CA SER A 69 0.32 -14.95 -6.64
C SER A 69 -0.98 -15.72 -6.88
N LEU A 70 -0.94 -16.58 -7.91
CA LEU A 70 -1.94 -17.60 -8.20
C LEU A 70 -1.74 -18.86 -7.34
N GLN A 71 -0.53 -19.07 -6.79
CA GLN A 71 -0.20 -20.14 -5.86
C GLN A 71 0.54 -19.56 -4.64
N PRO A 72 -0.19 -19.00 -3.66
CA PRO A 72 0.42 -18.41 -2.47
C PRO A 72 1.06 -19.50 -1.61
N ILE A 73 2.16 -19.15 -0.92
CA ILE A 73 2.96 -20.08 -0.10
C ILE A 73 2.13 -20.74 1.02
N ASN A 74 1.10 -20.05 1.53
CA ASN A 74 0.22 -20.54 2.60
C ASN A 74 -1.26 -20.63 2.16
N ARG A 75 -1.91 -19.47 2.01
CA ARG A 75 -3.30 -19.33 1.55
C ARG A 75 -3.46 -18.02 0.80
N HIS A 76 -4.50 -17.88 -0.01
CA HIS A 76 -4.77 -16.59 -0.65
C HIS A 76 -5.02 -15.52 0.43
N PRO A 77 -4.39 -14.35 0.30
CA PRO A 77 -4.60 -13.26 1.24
C PRO A 77 -6.04 -12.77 1.15
N GLN A 78 -6.69 -12.65 2.30
CA GLN A 78 -8.01 -12.06 2.45
C GLN A 78 -7.82 -10.57 2.66
N ILE A 79 -8.34 -9.71 1.80
CA ILE A 79 -8.03 -8.27 1.86
C ILE A 79 -9.26 -7.41 2.13
N ALA A 80 -9.06 -6.24 2.75
CA ALA A 80 -9.99 -5.14 2.63
C ALA A 80 -9.58 -4.27 1.44
N LEU A 81 -10.45 -4.17 0.42
CA LEU A 81 -10.18 -3.43 -0.80
C LEU A 81 -10.78 -2.02 -0.71
N ILE A 82 -9.96 -0.99 -0.96
CA ILE A 82 -10.40 0.40 -1.09
C ILE A 82 -10.13 0.86 -2.53
N LEU A 83 -11.15 1.40 -3.19
CA LEU A 83 -11.03 2.07 -4.48
C LEU A 83 -10.96 3.58 -4.22
N LEU A 84 -9.93 4.24 -4.75
CA LEU A 84 -9.81 5.70 -4.63
C LEU A 84 -10.22 6.40 -5.93
N ASN A 85 -10.67 7.64 -5.77
CA ASN A 85 -10.96 8.50 -6.90
C ASN A 85 -9.64 9.07 -7.46
N GLY A 86 -9.03 8.36 -8.42
CA GLY A 86 -7.86 8.85 -9.15
C GLY A 86 -8.23 9.55 -10.46
N ASP A 87 -7.22 9.90 -11.25
CA ASP A 87 -7.39 10.37 -12.63
C ASP A 87 -8.20 9.35 -13.46
N ALA A 88 -9.20 9.81 -14.21
CA ALA A 88 -10.03 8.97 -15.06
C ALA A 88 -9.23 8.30 -16.19
N ALA A 89 -8.12 8.92 -16.63
CA ALA A 89 -7.19 8.34 -17.59
C ALA A 89 -6.29 7.25 -16.97
N CYS A 90 -6.25 7.11 -15.64
CA CYS A 90 -5.46 6.08 -14.98
C CYS A 90 -6.10 4.69 -15.15
N SER A 91 -5.39 3.79 -15.83
CA SER A 91 -5.74 2.38 -16.00
C SER A 91 -5.47 1.52 -14.75
N CYS A 92 -4.92 2.12 -13.68
CA CYS A 92 -4.62 1.44 -12.42
C CYS A 92 -5.80 0.63 -11.86
N LEU A 93 -7.02 1.18 -11.93
CA LEU A 93 -8.24 0.52 -11.47
C LEU A 93 -8.55 -0.70 -12.34
N SER A 94 -8.69 -0.52 -13.65
CA SER A 94 -9.04 -1.60 -14.58
C SER A 94 -8.00 -2.72 -14.63
N SER A 95 -6.72 -2.41 -14.39
CA SER A 95 -5.64 -3.40 -14.48
C SER A 95 -5.63 -4.42 -13.33
N HIS A 96 -6.17 -4.06 -12.16
CA HIS A 96 -6.05 -4.88 -10.94
C HIS A 96 -7.37 -5.23 -10.28
N ILE A 97 -8.47 -4.59 -10.68
CA ILE A 97 -9.73 -4.71 -9.95
C ILE A 97 -10.25 -6.15 -9.91
N GLU A 98 -10.30 -6.88 -11.02
CA GLU A 98 -10.83 -8.25 -11.03
C GLU A 98 -10.10 -9.17 -10.03
N HIS A 99 -8.77 -9.13 -10.07
CA HIS A 99 -7.92 -9.94 -9.20
C HIS A 99 -8.06 -9.54 -7.73
N MET A 100 -8.02 -8.24 -7.42
CA MET A 100 -8.16 -7.77 -6.03
C MET A 100 -9.58 -7.96 -5.49
N TRP A 101 -10.59 -7.80 -6.34
CA TRP A 101 -11.98 -7.98 -5.97
C TRP A 101 -12.25 -9.41 -5.54
N SER A 102 -11.77 -10.40 -6.30
CA SER A 102 -11.94 -11.83 -5.95
C SER A 102 -11.30 -12.25 -4.61
N LYS A 103 -10.28 -11.50 -4.15
CA LYS A 103 -9.57 -11.76 -2.89
C LYS A 103 -10.10 -10.95 -1.70
N SER A 104 -11.09 -10.09 -1.95
CA SER A 104 -11.53 -9.10 -0.96
C SER A 104 -12.72 -9.57 -0.14
N VAL A 105 -12.60 -9.40 1.18
CA VAL A 105 -13.66 -9.67 2.17
C VAL A 105 -14.65 -8.52 2.23
N VAL A 106 -14.19 -7.31 1.91
CA VAL A 106 -14.99 -6.09 1.84
C VAL A 106 -14.44 -5.19 0.74
N GLN A 107 -15.33 -4.62 -0.07
CA GLN A 107 -15.00 -3.66 -1.12
C GLN A 107 -15.58 -2.29 -0.76
N VAL A 108 -14.71 -1.29 -0.68
CA VAL A 108 -15.05 0.07 -0.29
C VAL A 108 -14.74 1.01 -1.44
N CYS A 109 -15.74 1.76 -1.92
CA CYS A 109 -15.51 2.90 -2.78
C CYS A 109 -15.34 4.16 -1.93
N ALA A 110 -14.18 4.81 -2.00
CA ALA A 110 -13.98 6.14 -1.44
C ALA A 110 -14.66 7.18 -2.33
N ASP A 111 -15.77 7.73 -1.84
CA ASP A 111 -16.59 8.77 -2.47
C ASP A 111 -16.73 8.62 -3.99
N GLY A 112 -16.18 9.56 -4.78
CA GLY A 112 -16.30 9.60 -6.24
C GLY A 112 -15.72 8.38 -6.99
N SER A 113 -14.97 7.51 -6.33
CA SER A 113 -14.55 6.22 -6.92
C SER A 113 -15.75 5.32 -7.29
N ALA A 114 -16.90 5.50 -6.61
CA ALA A 114 -18.13 4.77 -6.95
C ALA A 114 -18.62 5.13 -8.35
N ASN A 115 -18.49 6.39 -8.77
CA ASN A 115 -18.85 6.82 -10.14
C ASN A 115 -17.98 6.12 -11.19
N ARG A 116 -16.69 5.96 -10.87
CA ARG A 116 -15.75 5.25 -11.74
C ARG A 116 -16.09 3.76 -11.85
N LEU A 117 -16.38 3.13 -10.71
CA LEU A 117 -16.81 1.72 -10.68
C LEU A 117 -18.10 1.54 -11.49
N TYR A 118 -19.08 2.43 -11.31
CA TYR A 118 -20.35 2.41 -12.03
C TYR A 118 -20.19 2.54 -13.55
N THR A 119 -19.27 3.39 -13.99
CA THR A 119 -19.00 3.61 -15.42
C THR A 119 -18.27 2.41 -16.03
N MET A 120 -17.37 1.80 -15.26
CA MET A 120 -16.53 0.70 -15.73
C MET A 120 -17.27 -0.64 -15.75
N ASP A 121 -17.89 -1.05 -14.63
CA ASP A 121 -18.69 -2.27 -14.57
C ASP A 121 -19.76 -2.19 -13.46
N LYS A 122 -21.02 -2.10 -13.89
CA LYS A 122 -22.20 -2.04 -13.01
C LYS A 122 -22.50 -3.35 -12.29
N ASN A 123 -21.83 -4.44 -12.65
CA ASN A 123 -21.97 -5.74 -12.00
C ASN A 123 -21.07 -5.86 -10.76
N LEU A 124 -20.03 -5.04 -10.65
CA LEU A 124 -19.21 -4.94 -9.45
C LEU A 124 -19.92 -4.10 -8.40
N ILE A 125 -20.49 -4.77 -7.40
CA ILE A 125 -21.30 -4.15 -6.35
C ILE A 125 -20.44 -4.00 -5.09
N PRO A 126 -19.98 -2.79 -4.75
CA PRO A 126 -19.15 -2.59 -3.58
C PRO A 126 -19.97 -2.87 -2.32
N SER A 127 -19.32 -3.36 -1.27
CA SER A 127 -19.97 -3.51 0.03
C SER A 127 -20.37 -2.15 0.61
N ILE A 128 -19.50 -1.15 0.46
CA ILE A 128 -19.63 0.16 1.11
C ILE A 128 -19.18 1.27 0.15
N ILE A 129 -19.92 2.39 0.13
CA ILE A 129 -19.46 3.69 -0.39
C ILE A 129 -19.21 4.58 0.83
N CYS A 130 -18.01 5.13 0.95
CA CYS A 130 -17.54 5.84 2.14
C CYS A 130 -16.86 7.16 1.78
N GLY A 131 -17.19 8.23 2.48
CA GLY A 131 -16.64 9.57 2.26
C GLY A 131 -17.52 10.65 2.88
N ASP A 132 -17.25 11.91 2.61
CA ASP A 132 -18.22 12.99 2.86
C ASP A 132 -19.34 13.06 1.81
N LEU A 133 -19.15 12.36 0.70
CA LEU A 133 -20.11 12.14 -0.38
C LEU A 133 -20.39 13.42 -1.18
N ASP A 134 -19.36 14.24 -1.39
CA ASP A 134 -19.44 15.46 -2.19
C ASP A 134 -19.12 15.21 -3.67
N SER A 135 -18.43 14.11 -3.97
CA SER A 135 -17.97 13.76 -5.31
C SER A 135 -18.76 12.61 -5.94
N CYS A 136 -19.44 11.78 -5.15
CA CYS A 136 -20.27 10.67 -5.65
C CYS A 136 -21.63 11.15 -6.16
N ASP A 137 -22.02 10.70 -7.35
CA ASP A 137 -23.28 11.09 -7.96
C ASP A 137 -24.46 10.48 -7.20
N ARG A 138 -25.50 11.29 -6.96
CA ARG A 138 -26.72 10.82 -6.28
C ARG A 138 -27.34 9.60 -6.96
N ASN A 139 -27.39 9.58 -8.29
CA ASN A 139 -27.94 8.44 -9.04
C ASN A 139 -27.10 7.17 -8.88
N VAL A 140 -25.78 7.31 -8.73
CA VAL A 140 -24.86 6.20 -8.49
C VAL A 140 -25.06 5.65 -7.08
N MET A 141 -25.17 6.53 -6.07
CA MET A 141 -25.50 6.13 -4.70
C MET A 141 -26.85 5.42 -4.62
N GLU A 142 -27.89 5.95 -5.28
CA GLU A 142 -29.21 5.32 -5.33
C GLU A 142 -29.18 3.97 -6.04
N PHE A 143 -28.41 3.83 -7.12
CA PHE A 143 -28.23 2.56 -7.82
C PHE A 143 -27.60 1.49 -6.93
N TYR A 144 -26.50 1.82 -6.25
CA TYR A 144 -25.78 0.87 -5.40
C TYR A 144 -26.55 0.57 -4.10
N SER A 145 -27.23 1.57 -3.53
CA SER A 145 -28.09 1.37 -2.36
C SER A 145 -29.20 0.35 -2.62
N LYS A 146 -29.83 0.38 -3.81
CA LYS A 146 -30.80 -0.66 -4.24
C LYS A 146 -30.22 -2.06 -4.37
N LYS A 147 -28.89 -2.18 -4.44
CA LYS A 147 -28.14 -3.45 -4.51
C LYS A 147 -27.50 -3.83 -3.18
N ASN A 148 -27.98 -3.28 -2.07
CA ASN A 148 -27.51 -3.52 -0.70
C ASN A 148 -26.08 -3.01 -0.43
N THR A 149 -25.55 -2.09 -1.23
CA THR A 149 -24.35 -1.34 -0.85
C THR A 149 -24.69 -0.36 0.27
N GLU A 150 -23.88 -0.37 1.32
CA GLU A 150 -24.04 0.58 2.42
C GLU A 150 -23.45 1.95 2.08
N ILE A 151 -24.14 3.02 2.44
CA ILE A 151 -23.67 4.41 2.27
C ILE A 151 -23.20 4.95 3.63
N SER A 152 -21.88 5.09 3.79
CA SER A 152 -21.24 5.52 5.03
C SER A 152 -20.71 6.94 4.92
N ARG A 153 -21.50 7.92 5.39
CA ARG A 153 -21.14 9.33 5.35
C ARG A 153 -20.30 9.76 6.57
N PHE A 154 -19.28 10.57 6.32
CA PHE A 154 -18.48 11.24 7.35
C PHE A 154 -18.56 12.75 7.17
N GLU A 155 -18.93 13.49 8.21
CA GLU A 155 -19.02 14.96 8.16
C GLU A 155 -17.65 15.65 8.26
N ASP A 156 -16.60 14.89 8.64
CA ASP A 156 -15.24 15.41 8.78
C ASP A 156 -14.67 15.89 7.45
N GLN A 157 -14.41 17.19 7.36
CA GLN A 157 -13.80 17.85 6.20
C GLN A 157 -12.26 17.97 6.32
N SER A 158 -11.69 17.57 7.45
CA SER A 158 -10.26 17.71 7.74
C SER A 158 -9.43 16.47 7.36
N SER A 159 -10.08 15.37 6.98
CA SER A 159 -9.41 14.14 6.56
C SER A 159 -9.78 13.73 5.14
N THR A 160 -8.85 13.06 4.47
CA THR A 160 -9.07 12.51 3.13
C THR A 160 -10.05 11.33 3.16
N ASP A 161 -10.75 11.07 2.05
CA ASP A 161 -11.64 9.91 1.96
C ASP A 161 -10.91 8.59 2.14
N PHE A 162 -9.63 8.53 1.78
CA PHE A 162 -8.80 7.38 2.08
C PHE A 162 -8.66 7.16 3.59
N THR A 163 -8.36 8.22 4.35
CA THR A 163 -8.29 8.18 5.82
C THR A 163 -9.62 7.76 6.44
N LYS A 164 -10.74 8.31 5.94
CA LYS A 164 -12.11 7.96 6.38
C LYS A 164 -12.39 6.47 6.14
N CYS A 165 -12.05 5.94 4.96
CA CYS A 165 -12.22 4.52 4.64
C CYS A 165 -11.41 3.61 5.58
N ILE A 166 -10.15 3.94 5.85
CA ILE A 166 -9.30 3.18 6.78
C ILE A 166 -9.91 3.19 8.19
N ASN A 167 -10.36 4.35 8.68
CA ASN A 167 -11.01 4.48 9.99
C ASN A 167 -12.29 3.64 10.05
N MET A 168 -13.12 3.71 9.01
CA MET A 168 -14.34 2.92 8.89
C MET A 168 -14.06 1.42 8.97
N LEU A 169 -13.06 0.93 8.22
CA LEU A 169 -12.68 -0.49 8.27
C LEU A 169 -12.26 -0.94 9.67
N LYS A 170 -11.54 -0.08 10.40
CA LYS A 170 -11.18 -0.32 11.80
C LYS A 170 -12.42 -0.34 12.70
N GLN A 171 -13.28 0.67 12.64
CA GLN A 171 -14.49 0.78 13.49
C GLN A 171 -15.43 -0.41 13.32
N ARG A 172 -15.52 -0.95 12.10
CA ARG A 172 -16.35 -2.11 11.77
C ARG A 172 -15.66 -3.45 11.95
N LYS A 173 -14.46 -3.45 12.56
CA LYS A 173 -13.74 -4.68 12.93
C LYS A 173 -13.45 -5.58 11.73
N TYR A 174 -13.26 -5.01 10.53
CA TYR A 174 -12.75 -5.77 9.38
C TYR A 174 -11.27 -6.10 9.54
N LEU A 175 -10.57 -5.33 10.38
CA LEU A 175 -9.14 -5.46 10.65
C LEU A 175 -8.84 -6.30 11.90
N ASP A 176 -9.86 -6.83 12.58
CA ASP A 176 -9.69 -7.65 13.80
C ASP A 176 -9.38 -9.11 13.43
N GLY A 177 -8.49 -9.75 14.21
CA GLY A 177 -8.14 -11.17 14.05
C GLY A 177 -7.69 -11.52 12.62
N ASP A 178 -8.15 -12.66 12.12
CA ASP A 178 -7.76 -13.19 10.79
C ASP A 178 -8.75 -12.84 9.67
N LYS A 179 -9.68 -11.89 9.89
CA LYS A 179 -10.67 -11.50 8.87
C LYS A 179 -10.04 -10.96 7.60
N THR A 180 -8.98 -10.20 7.74
CA THR A 180 -8.22 -9.63 6.63
C THR A 180 -6.74 -9.69 6.95
N ASP A 181 -5.88 -9.90 5.98
CA ASP A 181 -4.44 -9.93 6.13
C ASP A 181 -3.82 -8.55 5.85
N ALA A 182 -4.47 -7.75 5.02
CA ALA A 182 -4.02 -6.41 4.63
C ALA A 182 -5.17 -5.51 4.16
N ILE A 183 -4.93 -4.20 4.14
CA ILE A 183 -5.71 -3.23 3.37
C ILE A 183 -4.99 -3.03 2.03
N VAL A 184 -5.71 -3.15 0.92
CA VAL A 184 -5.20 -2.89 -0.43
C VAL A 184 -6.01 -1.78 -1.06
N THR A 185 -5.32 -0.81 -1.62
CA THR A 185 -5.91 0.39 -2.20
C THR A 185 -5.57 0.45 -3.68
N LEU A 186 -6.55 0.70 -4.55
CA LEU A 186 -6.31 0.93 -5.98
C LEU A 186 -6.40 2.42 -6.30
N GLY A 187 -5.32 2.98 -6.86
CA GLY A 187 -5.24 4.40 -7.24
C GLY A 187 -4.55 5.27 -6.19
N GLY A 188 -4.88 6.56 -6.15
CA GLY A 188 -4.39 7.52 -5.14
C GLY A 188 -3.03 8.18 -5.40
N LEU A 189 -2.21 7.69 -6.33
CA LEU A 189 -0.88 8.25 -6.63
C LEU A 189 -0.79 9.00 -7.97
N CYS A 190 -1.91 9.52 -8.48
CA CYS A 190 -1.98 10.32 -9.70
C CYS A 190 -2.98 11.47 -9.55
N GLY A 191 -3.01 12.38 -10.53
CA GLY A 191 -3.88 13.55 -10.53
C GLY A 191 -3.30 14.67 -9.68
N ARG A 192 -4.15 15.28 -8.84
CA ARG A 192 -3.77 16.37 -7.93
C ARG A 192 -2.67 15.93 -6.96
N PHE A 193 -1.53 16.63 -6.99
CA PHE A 193 -0.36 16.27 -6.20
C PHE A 193 -0.62 16.33 -4.68
N ASP A 194 -1.43 17.28 -4.24
CA ASP A 194 -1.87 17.39 -2.85
C ASP A 194 -2.70 16.16 -2.42
N HIS A 195 -3.53 15.59 -3.30
CA HIS A 195 -4.23 14.33 -3.03
C HIS A 195 -3.26 13.14 -2.92
N VAL A 196 -2.21 13.12 -3.76
CA VAL A 196 -1.15 12.11 -3.66
C VAL A 196 -0.46 12.18 -2.29
N MET A 197 -0.11 13.37 -1.83
CA MET A 197 0.50 13.57 -0.51
C MET A 197 -0.47 13.21 0.62
N GLY A 198 -1.75 13.55 0.50
CA GLY A 198 -2.79 13.13 1.44
C GLY A 198 -2.95 11.60 1.50
N CYS A 199 -2.80 10.90 0.38
CA CYS A 199 -2.83 9.43 0.37
C CYS A 199 -1.62 8.82 1.08
N LEU A 200 -0.43 9.42 0.92
CA LEU A 200 0.77 9.00 1.61
C LEU A 200 0.67 9.29 3.12
N GLU A 201 0.13 10.44 3.51
CA GLU A 201 -0.14 10.79 4.90
C GLU A 201 -1.11 9.80 5.56
N SER A 202 -2.15 9.35 4.85
CA SER A 202 -3.08 8.32 5.36
C SER A 202 -2.37 7.04 5.80
N LEU A 203 -1.24 6.66 5.17
CA LEU A 203 -0.44 5.51 5.61
C LEU A 203 0.17 5.75 7.00
N PHE A 204 0.65 6.97 7.26
CA PHE A 204 1.16 7.35 8.59
C PHE A 204 0.02 7.38 9.60
N ILE A 205 -1.10 8.04 9.29
CA ILE A 205 -2.28 8.12 10.17
C ILE A 205 -2.79 6.73 10.54
N ALA A 206 -2.85 5.80 9.56
CA ALA A 206 -3.25 4.41 9.80
C ALA A 206 -2.40 3.76 10.90
N ARG A 207 -1.08 3.99 10.88
CA ARG A 207 -0.15 3.42 11.86
C ARG A 207 -0.15 4.17 13.19
N THR A 208 -0.07 5.50 13.17
CA THR A 208 0.23 6.31 14.37
C THR A 208 -1.05 6.68 15.14
N LYS A 209 -2.10 7.10 14.43
CA LYS A 209 -3.39 7.49 15.03
C LYS A 209 -4.31 6.27 15.20
N PHE A 210 -4.47 5.48 14.13
CA PHE A 210 -5.37 4.34 14.15
C PHE A 210 -4.72 3.05 14.64
N GLN A 211 -3.40 3.00 14.88
CA GLN A 211 -2.71 1.83 15.43
C GLN A 211 -3.01 0.55 14.65
N ILE A 212 -3.14 0.66 13.33
CA ILE A 212 -3.36 -0.49 12.45
C ILE A 212 -2.04 -1.23 12.29
N GLU A 213 -2.01 -2.45 12.79
CA GLU A 213 -0.82 -3.31 12.72
C GLU A 213 -0.65 -3.97 11.35
N LYS A 214 -1.77 -4.21 10.67
CA LYS A 214 -1.83 -4.84 9.34
C LYS A 214 -1.19 -3.95 8.26
N PRO A 215 -0.57 -4.53 7.23
CA PRO A 215 -0.07 -3.78 6.09
C PRO A 215 -1.18 -3.01 5.37
N VAL A 216 -0.85 -1.79 4.92
CA VAL A 216 -1.69 -0.98 4.04
C VAL A 216 -0.90 -0.72 2.76
N TYR A 217 -1.37 -1.28 1.66
CA TYR A 217 -0.75 -1.18 0.34
C TYR A 217 -1.54 -0.23 -0.55
N ILE A 218 -0.82 0.63 -1.27
CA ILE A 218 -1.35 1.42 -2.38
C ILE A 218 -0.79 0.81 -3.67
N LEU A 219 -1.68 0.29 -4.51
CA LEU A 219 -1.37 -0.19 -5.84
C LEU A 219 -1.71 0.90 -6.85
N HIS A 220 -0.71 1.31 -7.61
CA HIS A 220 -0.85 2.34 -8.62
C HIS A 220 -0.04 1.99 -9.86
N ASN A 221 -0.75 1.62 -10.94
CA ASN A 221 -0.14 1.00 -12.12
C ASN A 221 0.73 -0.17 -11.66
N ASP A 222 2.00 -0.16 -12.05
CA ASP A 222 2.98 -1.16 -11.69
C ASP A 222 3.58 -0.96 -10.29
N SER A 223 3.28 0.13 -9.58
CA SER A 223 3.91 0.42 -8.28
C SER A 223 3.08 -0.09 -7.10
N ILE A 224 3.77 -0.71 -6.14
CA ILE A 224 3.23 -1.04 -4.81
C ILE A 224 3.91 -0.12 -3.80
N VAL A 225 3.13 0.67 -3.08
CA VAL A 225 3.63 1.61 -2.08
C VAL A 225 3.07 1.25 -0.71
N PHE A 226 3.92 1.17 0.31
CA PHE A 226 3.49 0.95 1.69
C PHE A 226 4.45 1.55 2.70
N LEU A 227 3.94 1.75 3.92
CA LEU A 227 4.71 2.27 5.04
C LEU A 227 5.40 1.14 5.81
N ILE A 228 6.70 1.28 6.05
CA ILE A 228 7.41 0.48 7.05
C ILE A 228 7.60 1.29 8.33
N PRO A 229 7.14 0.76 9.49
CA PRO A 229 7.32 1.42 10.77
C PRO A 229 8.78 1.35 11.24
N LYS A 230 9.07 2.02 12.36
CA LYS A 230 10.36 1.88 13.02
C LYS A 230 10.51 0.47 13.58
N GLY A 231 11.61 -0.19 13.23
CA GLY A 231 11.91 -1.54 13.70
C GLY A 231 12.83 -2.30 12.77
N GLN A 232 12.83 -3.62 12.92
CA GLN A 232 13.49 -4.55 12.02
C GLN A 232 12.42 -5.34 11.29
N HIS A 233 12.45 -5.34 9.96
CA HIS A 233 11.39 -5.87 9.13
C HIS A 233 11.99 -6.74 8.03
N LYS A 234 11.25 -7.78 7.64
CA LYS A 234 11.57 -8.62 6.49
C LYS A 234 10.52 -8.42 5.43
N ILE A 235 10.95 -8.23 4.19
CA ILE A 235 10.09 -8.11 3.04
C ILE A 235 10.46 -9.27 2.12
N PHE A 236 9.48 -10.11 1.85
CA PHE A 236 9.62 -11.24 0.96
C PHE A 236 9.17 -10.82 -0.43
N ILE A 237 10.08 -10.94 -1.38
CA ILE A 237 9.87 -10.51 -2.75
C ILE A 237 10.02 -11.71 -3.69
N ASP A 238 8.90 -12.13 -4.25
CA ASP A 238 8.90 -13.03 -5.39
C ASP A 238 9.33 -12.27 -6.67
N LYS A 239 10.57 -12.54 -7.12
CA LYS A 239 11.17 -11.92 -8.30
C LYS A 239 10.37 -12.18 -9.59
N THR A 240 9.45 -13.14 -9.62
CA THR A 240 8.61 -13.41 -10.80
C THR A 240 7.59 -12.30 -11.08
N TYR A 241 7.13 -11.58 -10.04
CA TYR A 241 6.11 -10.54 -10.17
C TYR A 241 6.68 -9.11 -10.21
N THR A 242 7.98 -8.92 -9.95
CA THR A 242 8.59 -7.57 -9.88
C THR A 242 9.62 -7.32 -10.98
N THR A 243 9.71 -6.07 -11.45
CA THR A 243 10.81 -5.57 -12.31
C THR A 243 12.19 -5.69 -11.64
N GLY A 244 12.24 -6.07 -10.36
CA GLY A 244 13.42 -6.02 -9.52
C GLY A 244 13.71 -4.63 -8.99
N LYS A 245 12.95 -3.59 -9.38
CA LYS A 245 13.16 -2.22 -8.90
C LYS A 245 12.53 -2.01 -7.53
N PHE A 246 13.27 -1.30 -6.69
CA PHE A 246 12.92 -1.04 -5.30
C PHE A 246 13.27 0.41 -4.94
N GLY A 247 12.51 1.03 -4.02
CA GLY A 247 12.81 2.40 -3.56
C GLY A 247 12.50 2.59 -2.09
N LEU A 248 13.43 3.21 -1.37
CA LEU A 248 13.24 3.64 0.03
C LEU A 248 13.12 5.15 0.09
N ILE A 249 11.95 5.64 0.48
CA ILE A 249 11.59 7.05 0.45
C ILE A 249 11.37 7.55 1.89
N PRO A 250 12.28 8.37 2.44
CA PRO A 250 12.05 8.99 3.74
C PRO A 250 11.09 10.17 3.56
N LEU A 251 9.83 9.99 3.97
CA LEU A 251 8.82 11.07 3.97
C LEU A 251 8.57 11.57 5.39
N GLY A 252 8.23 12.86 5.49
CA GLY A 252 7.98 13.56 6.75
C GLY A 252 9.26 14.02 7.47
N CYS A 253 10.28 13.16 7.59
CA CYS A 253 11.54 13.54 8.23
C CYS A 253 12.72 12.63 7.82
N PRO A 254 13.97 13.07 8.04
CA PRO A 254 15.14 12.25 7.72
C PRO A 254 15.15 10.92 8.48
N ALA A 255 15.25 9.83 7.74
CA ALA A 255 15.44 8.50 8.29
C ALA A 255 16.91 8.32 8.71
N LYS A 256 17.18 8.31 10.02
CA LYS A 256 18.51 8.03 10.57
C LYS A 256 18.68 6.53 10.83
N CYS A 257 19.92 6.05 10.85
CA CYS A 257 20.29 4.66 11.19
C CYS A 257 19.48 3.62 10.39
N VAL A 258 19.55 3.71 9.06
CA VAL A 258 18.88 2.75 8.16
C VAL A 258 19.92 1.74 7.72
N THR A 259 19.67 0.47 8.01
CA THR A 259 20.47 -0.64 7.48
C THR A 259 19.58 -1.51 6.62
N THR A 260 20.08 -1.93 5.47
CA THR A 260 19.37 -2.89 4.60
C THR A 260 20.27 -4.07 4.26
N ASN A 261 19.65 -5.19 3.95
CA ASN A 261 20.30 -6.39 3.43
C ASN A 261 19.41 -6.99 2.32
N GLY A 262 20.01 -7.36 1.19
CA GLY A 262 19.31 -7.95 0.04
C GLY A 262 18.98 -6.98 -1.11
N LEU A 263 19.35 -5.70 -0.98
CA LEU A 263 19.29 -4.72 -2.07
C LEU A 263 20.63 -4.65 -2.82
N GLN A 264 20.59 -4.20 -4.08
CA GLN A 264 21.79 -3.95 -4.88
C GLN A 264 22.65 -2.86 -4.23
N TRP A 265 22.02 -1.81 -3.69
CA TRP A 265 22.69 -0.75 -2.94
C TRP A 265 22.27 -0.77 -1.47
N ASN A 266 22.80 -1.75 -0.72
CA ASN A 266 22.54 -1.82 0.70
C ASN A 266 23.01 -0.58 1.47
N LEU A 267 22.19 -0.12 2.41
CA LEU A 267 22.55 0.91 3.38
C LEU A 267 23.24 0.25 4.57
N SER A 268 24.37 0.82 4.97
CA SER A 268 25.11 0.48 6.18
C SER A 268 25.49 1.82 6.81
N GLU A 269 25.05 2.06 8.05
CA GLU A 269 25.15 3.34 8.80
C GLU A 269 26.25 4.33 8.38
#